data_AF-A0AAP6D0I4-F1
#
_entry.id   AF-A0AAP6D0I4-F1
#
_cell.length_a   1.000
_cell.length_b   1.000
_cell.length_c   1.000
_cell.angle_alpha   90.00
_cell.angle_beta   90.00
_cell.angle_gamma   90.00
#
_symmetry.space_group_name_H-M   'P 1'
#
loop_
_entity.id
_entity.type
_entity.pdbx_description
1 polymer ?
#
loop_
_entity_poly.entity_id
_entity_poly.type
_entity_poly.pdbx_seq_one_letter_code
_entity_poly.pdbx_strand_id
1 'polypeptide(L)'
;ALVMGLVYSYRSQFAQQLTLVYQAYSYLLWGVFALLTVWLNSVESPLITNIVSAQAMPVFNMLSLGWLLPTCILIAAVVRRWNTLRVHRLAVACLGFALAAIWLGMSIRQFWQTTSMTLFQPTSMAELFSYSVAGLMVGGALTWRGVTHKAMMMQRIGLIILAFVALKVFLWDVSSLDGFWRAISFLGLGASLIALGWLFQKLHRS
;
A
#
# COMPACT_ATOMS: atom_id res chain seq x y z
N ALA A 1 13.81 4.04 15.48
CA ALA A 1 13.17 5.38 15.37
C ALA A 1 11.65 5.31 15.51
N LEU A 2 10.94 4.59 14.62
CA LEU A 2 9.47 4.57 14.57
C LEU A 2 8.77 4.17 15.88
N VAL A 3 9.16 3.05 16.50
CA VAL A 3 8.56 2.60 17.78
C VAL A 3 8.76 3.62 18.88
N MET A 4 9.98 4.18 18.99
CA MET A 4 10.27 5.23 19.96
C MET A 4 9.43 6.48 19.69
N GLY A 5 9.25 6.89 18.43
CA GLY A 5 8.39 8.03 18.08
C GLY A 5 6.96 7.84 18.57
N LEU A 6 6.41 6.64 18.41
CA LEU A 6 5.08 6.27 18.93
C LEU A 6 5.04 6.31 20.47
N VAL A 7 6.01 5.73 21.16
CA VAL A 7 6.07 5.68 22.63
C VAL A 7 6.15 7.09 23.22
N TYR A 8 7.02 7.95 22.70
CA TYR A 8 7.15 9.32 23.20
C TYR A 8 5.91 10.16 22.90
N SER A 9 5.26 9.95 21.75
CA SER A 9 3.97 10.59 21.44
C SER A 9 2.88 10.20 22.44
N TYR A 10 2.82 8.93 22.85
CA TYR A 10 1.87 8.45 23.86
C TYR A 10 2.19 9.02 25.25
N ARG A 11 3.45 8.96 25.70
CA ARG A 11 3.86 9.44 27.03
C ARG A 11 3.67 10.93 27.22
N SER A 12 3.77 11.73 26.15
CA SER A 12 3.58 13.17 26.24
C SER A 12 2.18 13.58 26.72
N GLN A 13 1.16 12.72 26.59
CA GLN A 13 -0.19 13.01 27.08
C GLN A 13 -0.35 12.97 28.60
N PHE A 14 0.55 12.25 29.28
CA PHE A 14 0.51 12.09 30.73
C PHE A 14 1.50 13.02 31.44
N ALA A 15 2.44 13.63 30.71
CA ALA A 15 3.40 14.56 31.27
C ALA A 15 2.81 15.98 31.24
N GLN A 16 2.42 16.53 32.40
CA GLN A 16 1.85 17.88 32.50
C GLN A 16 2.91 19.01 32.42
N GLN A 17 4.15 18.78 32.86
CA GLN A 17 5.21 19.80 32.88
C GLN A 17 6.27 19.64 31.77
N LEU A 18 6.44 18.43 31.21
CA LEU A 18 7.47 18.11 30.21
C LEU A 18 6.90 17.87 28.81
N THR A 19 5.62 18.19 28.56
CA THR A 19 4.91 17.88 27.32
C THR A 19 5.66 18.35 26.07
N LEU A 20 6.22 19.56 26.09
CA LEU A 20 6.96 20.15 24.97
C LEU A 20 8.22 19.35 24.61
N VAL A 21 8.96 18.87 25.62
CA VAL A 21 10.18 18.08 25.41
C VAL A 21 9.84 16.73 24.79
N TYR A 22 8.80 16.05 25.28
CA TYR A 22 8.35 14.79 24.70
C TYR A 22 7.80 14.98 23.27
N GLN A 23 7.12 16.09 22.99
CA GLN A 23 6.66 16.42 21.65
C GLN A 23 7.81 16.68 20.68
N ALA A 24 8.80 17.50 21.07
CA ALA A 24 9.98 17.78 20.25
C ALA A 24 10.74 16.48 19.93
N TYR A 25 10.92 15.59 20.91
CA TYR A 25 11.58 14.30 20.71
C TYR A 25 10.76 13.37 19.80
N SER A 26 9.44 13.35 19.95
CA SER A 26 8.54 12.61 19.06
C SER A 26 8.68 13.08 17.61
N TYR A 27 8.63 14.39 17.35
CA TYR A 27 8.79 14.95 16.01
C TYR A 27 10.16 14.65 15.40
N LEU A 28 11.23 14.75 16.20
CA LEU A 28 12.58 14.39 15.77
C LEU A 28 12.61 12.93 15.32
N LEU A 29 12.05 12.01 16.11
CA LEU A 29 12.02 10.59 15.78
C LEU A 29 11.17 10.26 14.55
N TRP A 30 10.05 10.96 14.34
CA TRP A 30 9.24 10.85 13.12
C TRP A 30 10.00 11.40 11.90
N GLY A 31 10.71 12.51 12.05
CA GLY A 31 11.57 13.09 11.02
C GLY A 31 12.71 12.17 10.62
N VAL A 32 13.40 11.58 11.61
CA VAL A 32 14.45 10.57 11.38
C VAL A 32 13.87 9.34 10.68
N PHE A 33 12.70 8.86 11.09
CA PHE A 33 12.05 7.74 10.41
C PHE A 33 11.70 8.08 8.94
N ALA A 34 11.15 9.27 8.68
CA ALA A 34 10.84 9.71 7.32
C ALA A 34 12.11 9.81 6.46
N LEU A 35 13.18 10.39 7.00
CA LEU A 35 14.47 10.51 6.31
C LEU A 35 15.06 9.14 5.99
N LEU A 36 15.07 8.22 6.96
CA LEU A 36 15.53 6.85 6.74
C LEU A 36 14.68 6.11 5.71
N THR A 37 13.37 6.35 5.70
CA THR A 37 12.46 5.76 4.71
C THR A 37 12.76 6.28 3.31
N VAL A 38 12.97 7.60 3.15
CA VAL A 38 13.35 8.20 1.87
C VAL A 38 14.71 7.66 1.41
N TRP A 39 15.69 7.64 2.31
CA TRP A 39 17.01 7.10 2.02
C TRP A 39 16.96 5.64 1.56
N LEU A 40 16.19 4.80 2.26
CA LEU A 40 16.00 3.39 1.93
C LEU A 40 15.34 3.20 0.55
N ASN A 41 14.38 4.03 0.18
CA ASN A 41 13.67 3.92 -1.10
C ASN A 41 14.41 4.58 -2.27
N SER A 42 15.39 5.45 -2.01
CA SER A 42 16.14 6.17 -3.05
C SER A 42 17.55 5.63 -3.28
N VAL A 43 18.31 5.39 -2.22
CA VAL A 43 19.74 5.01 -2.31
C VAL A 43 19.91 3.51 -2.20
N GLU A 44 19.32 2.92 -1.16
CA GLU A 44 19.45 1.49 -0.85
C GLU A 44 18.32 0.64 -1.45
N SER A 45 17.62 1.19 -2.46
CA SER A 45 16.46 0.55 -3.04
C SER A 45 16.90 -0.69 -3.84
N PRO A 46 16.37 -1.89 -3.53
CA PRO A 46 16.66 -3.10 -4.30
C PRO A 46 16.26 -3.03 -5.78
N LEU A 47 15.46 -2.03 -6.15
CA LEU A 47 15.06 -1.73 -7.52
C LEU A 47 16.16 -0.99 -8.32
N ILE A 48 17.12 -0.37 -7.62
CA ILE A 48 18.21 0.42 -8.21
C ILE A 48 19.52 -0.32 -8.02
N THR A 49 19.74 -0.89 -6.83
CA THR A 49 20.98 -1.57 -6.46
C THR A 49 20.78 -3.08 -6.36
N ASN A 50 21.72 -3.84 -6.93
CA ASN A 50 21.66 -5.31 -6.95
C ASN A 50 22.21 -5.93 -5.65
N ILE A 51 21.73 -5.44 -4.51
CA ILE A 51 22.26 -5.79 -3.19
C ILE A 51 21.50 -7.00 -2.59
N VAL A 52 20.30 -7.29 -3.09
CA VAL A 52 19.45 -8.36 -2.56
C VAL A 52 19.57 -9.60 -3.44
N SER A 53 20.17 -10.66 -2.91
CA SER A 53 20.12 -11.98 -3.53
C SER A 53 18.70 -12.55 -3.43
N ALA A 54 18.07 -12.85 -4.56
CA ALA A 54 16.69 -13.34 -4.64
C ALA A 54 16.52 -14.82 -4.23
N GLN A 55 17.56 -15.45 -3.67
CA GLN A 55 17.48 -16.78 -3.04
C GLN A 55 16.78 -16.77 -1.67
N ALA A 56 16.58 -15.59 -1.06
CA ALA A 56 15.81 -15.47 0.18
C ALA A 56 14.31 -15.69 -0.06
N MET A 57 13.64 -16.32 0.90
CA MET A 57 12.20 -16.59 0.83
C MET A 57 11.41 -15.29 0.58
N PRO A 58 10.50 -15.22 -0.42
CA PRO A 58 9.88 -13.97 -0.89
C PRO A 58 9.13 -13.15 0.18
N VAL A 59 8.68 -13.82 1.25
CA VAL A 59 7.89 -13.22 2.35
C VAL A 59 8.73 -12.99 3.60
N PHE A 60 9.75 -13.80 3.85
CA PHE A 60 10.63 -13.71 5.03
C PHE A 60 12.04 -13.31 4.60
N ASN A 61 12.22 -12.01 4.40
CA ASN A 61 13.45 -11.42 3.90
C ASN A 61 13.67 -10.00 4.46
N MET A 62 14.80 -9.38 4.11
CA MET A 62 15.09 -7.99 4.48
C MET A 62 14.06 -6.99 3.92
N LEU A 63 13.37 -7.30 2.81
CA LEU A 63 12.27 -6.47 2.29
C LEU A 63 11.08 -6.44 3.27
N SER A 64 10.70 -7.58 3.85
CA SER A 64 9.66 -7.64 4.87
C SER A 64 10.05 -6.85 6.12
N LEU A 65 11.32 -6.90 6.52
CA LEU A 65 11.82 -6.16 7.67
C LEU A 65 11.83 -4.64 7.41
N GLY A 66 12.24 -4.22 6.21
CA GLY A 66 12.38 -2.80 5.85
C GLY A 66 11.06 -2.10 5.55
N TRP A 67 10.08 -2.80 4.99
CA TRP A 67 8.82 -2.18 4.52
C TRP A 67 7.56 -2.78 5.16
N LEU A 68 7.45 -4.10 5.32
CA LEU A 68 6.26 -4.73 5.91
C LEU A 68 6.16 -4.47 7.41
N LEU A 69 7.26 -4.57 8.15
CA LEU A 69 7.30 -4.29 9.59
C LEU A 69 6.83 -2.86 9.93
N PRO A 70 7.40 -1.78 9.35
CA PRO A 70 6.91 -0.44 9.64
C PRO A 70 5.46 -0.25 9.19
N THR A 71 5.04 -0.86 8.08
CA THR A 71 3.63 -0.89 7.65
C THR A 71 2.72 -1.43 8.74
N CYS A 72 3.03 -2.62 9.28
CA CYS A 72 2.23 -3.25 10.33
C CYS A 72 2.13 -2.37 11.57
N ILE A 73 3.24 -1.73 11.99
CA ILE A 73 3.23 -0.86 13.16
C ILE A 73 2.39 0.39 12.92
N LEU A 74 2.50 1.03 11.75
CA LEU A 74 1.72 2.22 11.39
C LEU A 74 0.23 1.92 11.31
N ILE A 75 -0.16 0.82 10.66
CA ILE A 75 -1.56 0.41 10.56
C ILE A 75 -2.10 0.03 11.94
N ALA A 76 -1.33 -0.69 12.77
CA ALA A 76 -1.72 -1.02 14.13
C ALA A 76 -1.92 0.24 14.99
N ALA A 77 -1.04 1.24 14.86
CA ALA A 77 -1.17 2.52 15.54
C ALA A 77 -2.47 3.24 15.16
N VAL A 78 -2.83 3.24 13.88
CA VAL A 78 -4.08 3.83 13.37
C VAL A 78 -5.31 3.08 13.90
N VAL A 79 -5.32 1.74 13.85
CA VAL A 79 -6.45 0.90 14.28
C VAL A 79 -6.66 0.96 15.79
N ARG A 80 -5.59 0.85 16.59
CA ARG A 80 -5.65 0.94 18.06
C ARG A 80 -5.89 2.36 18.57
N ARG A 81 -6.04 3.32 17.65
CA ARG A 81 -6.24 4.73 17.95
C ARG A 81 -5.15 5.30 18.86
N TRP A 82 -3.92 4.83 18.72
CA TRP A 82 -2.79 5.42 19.44
C TRP A 82 -2.72 6.90 19.09
N ASN A 83 -2.71 7.72 20.12
CA ASN A 83 -2.79 9.16 19.97
C ASN A 83 -1.38 9.66 19.62
N THR A 84 -0.99 9.46 18.36
CA THR A 84 0.17 10.10 17.73
C THR A 84 -0.13 11.57 17.62
N LEU A 85 0.31 12.35 18.60
CA LEU A 85 0.01 13.77 18.69
C LEU A 85 0.37 14.52 17.39
N ARG A 86 -0.60 15.31 16.91
CA ARG A 86 -0.56 16.30 15.80
C ARG A 86 -0.24 15.80 14.39
N VAL A 87 0.28 14.60 14.17
CA VAL A 87 0.35 14.02 12.82
C VAL A 87 -1.04 13.52 12.43
N HIS A 88 -1.58 14.04 11.32
CA HIS A 88 -2.92 13.69 10.88
C HIS A 88 -3.04 12.18 10.68
N ARG A 89 -4.04 11.53 11.28
CA ARG A 89 -4.21 10.06 11.22
C ARG A 89 -4.26 9.55 9.78
N LEU A 90 -4.84 10.33 8.86
CA LEU A 90 -4.82 9.99 7.44
C LEU A 90 -3.40 9.96 6.85
N ALA A 91 -2.50 10.86 7.26
CA ALA A 91 -1.12 10.85 6.77
C ALA A 91 -0.37 9.58 7.22
N VAL A 92 -0.56 9.18 8.49
CA VAL A 92 0.00 7.93 9.03
C VAL A 92 -0.56 6.71 8.29
N ALA A 93 -1.87 6.68 8.05
CA ALA A 93 -2.51 5.62 7.28
C ALA A 93 -2.00 5.58 5.83
N CYS A 94 -1.95 6.71 5.14
CA CYS A 94 -1.44 6.81 3.77
C CYS A 94 0.00 6.33 3.67
N LEU A 95 0.87 6.71 4.61
CA LEU A 95 2.26 6.26 4.64
C LEU A 95 2.36 4.75 4.87
N GLY A 96 1.54 4.20 5.79
CA GLY A 96 1.44 2.76 5.99
C GLY A 96 0.97 2.01 4.73
N PHE A 97 -0.08 2.49 4.06
CA PHE A 97 -0.56 1.89 2.82
C PHE A 97 0.45 2.02 1.66
N ALA A 98 1.17 3.13 1.56
CA ALA A 98 2.20 3.32 0.55
C ALA A 98 3.36 2.34 0.74
N LEU A 99 3.85 2.18 1.98
CA LEU A 99 4.87 1.18 2.29
C LEU A 99 4.39 -0.26 2.03
N ALA A 100 3.13 -0.56 2.34
CA ALA A 100 2.51 -1.85 2.03
C ALA A 100 2.51 -2.13 0.52
N ALA A 101 2.13 -1.14 -0.28
CA ALA A 101 2.07 -1.25 -1.74
C ALA A 101 3.47 -1.42 -2.34
N ILE A 102 4.45 -0.66 -1.85
CA ILE A 102 5.86 -0.79 -2.26
C ILE A 102 6.39 -2.20 -1.93
N TRP A 103 6.15 -2.68 -0.69
CA TRP A 103 6.54 -4.03 -0.28
C TRP A 103 5.90 -5.10 -1.18
N LEU A 104 4.59 -5.00 -1.43
CA LEU A 104 3.86 -5.96 -2.25
C LEU A 104 4.41 -5.99 -3.68
N GLY A 105 4.69 -4.83 -4.26
CA GLY A 105 5.29 -4.71 -5.58
C GLY A 105 6.67 -5.37 -5.65
N MET A 106 7.55 -5.06 -4.69
CA MET A 106 8.87 -5.68 -4.63
C MET A 106 8.81 -7.18 -4.35
N SER A 107 7.90 -7.66 -3.52
CA SER A 107 7.74 -9.09 -3.22
C SER A 107 7.31 -9.87 -4.48
N ILE A 108 6.37 -9.33 -5.27
CA ILE A 108 5.99 -9.91 -6.57
C ILE A 108 7.19 -9.91 -7.52
N ARG A 109 7.90 -8.78 -7.64
CA ARG A 109 9.09 -8.71 -8.49
C ARG A 109 10.15 -9.73 -8.10
N GLN A 110 10.42 -9.88 -6.81
CA GLN A 110 11.39 -10.86 -6.30
C GLN A 110 10.98 -12.30 -6.61
N PHE A 111 9.68 -12.59 -6.51
CA PHE A 111 9.17 -13.93 -6.80
C PHE A 111 9.41 -14.32 -8.27
N TRP A 112 9.26 -13.38 -9.20
CA TRP A 112 9.44 -13.62 -10.63
C TRP A 112 10.89 -13.42 -11.11
N GLN A 113 11.66 -12.54 -10.46
CA GLN A 113 13.02 -12.18 -10.88
C GLN A 113 14.06 -12.68 -9.88
N THR A 114 14.57 -13.89 -10.14
CA THR A 114 15.47 -14.63 -9.25
C THR A 114 16.95 -14.21 -9.34
N THR A 115 17.33 -13.39 -10.32
CA THR A 115 18.73 -13.00 -10.54
C THR A 115 19.02 -11.57 -10.11
N SER A 116 18.09 -10.66 -10.39
CA SER A 116 18.21 -9.23 -10.10
C SER A 116 16.83 -8.61 -10.12
N MET A 117 16.57 -7.67 -9.21
CA MET A 117 15.29 -6.96 -9.12
C MET A 117 15.36 -5.55 -9.73
N THR A 118 16.43 -5.23 -10.45
CA THR A 118 16.65 -3.87 -10.96
C THR A 118 15.60 -3.48 -12.00
N LEU A 119 15.18 -2.21 -12.02
CA LEU A 119 14.15 -1.69 -12.93
C LEU A 119 14.48 -1.85 -14.42
N PHE A 120 15.76 -1.96 -14.76
CA PHE A 120 16.23 -2.16 -16.13
C PHE A 120 15.90 -3.56 -16.69
N GLN A 121 15.52 -4.50 -15.84
CA GLN A 121 15.23 -5.86 -16.23
C GLN A 121 13.80 -5.99 -16.76
N PRO A 122 13.60 -6.64 -17.93
CA PRO A 122 12.29 -6.73 -18.56
C PRO A 122 11.31 -7.51 -17.68
N THR A 123 10.10 -6.98 -17.53
CA THR A 123 9.03 -7.62 -16.75
C THR A 123 8.31 -8.67 -17.58
N SER A 124 8.18 -9.87 -17.02
CA SER A 124 7.43 -10.95 -17.68
C SER A 124 5.92 -10.69 -17.65
N MET A 125 5.19 -11.29 -18.58
CA MET A 125 3.71 -11.19 -18.59
C MET A 125 3.11 -11.75 -17.30
N ALA A 126 3.64 -12.87 -16.79
CA ALA A 126 3.17 -13.47 -15.54
C ALA A 126 3.39 -12.55 -14.32
N GLU A 127 4.48 -11.77 -14.30
CA GLU A 127 4.73 -10.73 -13.31
C GLU A 127 3.67 -9.61 -13.39
N LEU A 128 3.36 -9.14 -14.61
CA LEU A 128 2.34 -8.11 -14.85
C LEU A 128 0.95 -8.52 -14.36
N PHE A 129 0.54 -9.76 -14.67
CA PHE A 129 -0.71 -10.33 -14.19
C PHE A 129 -0.75 -10.46 -12.66
N SER A 130 0.37 -10.82 -12.03
CA SER A 130 0.45 -10.95 -10.58
C SER A 130 0.20 -9.62 -9.86
N TYR A 131 0.69 -8.50 -10.39
CA TYR A 131 0.37 -7.17 -9.85
C TYR A 131 -1.13 -6.87 -9.91
N SER A 132 -1.79 -7.25 -11.01
CA SER A 132 -3.23 -7.04 -11.19
C SER A 132 -4.05 -7.89 -10.21
N VAL A 133 -3.73 -9.19 -10.07
CA VAL A 133 -4.41 -10.07 -9.11
C VAL A 133 -4.22 -9.58 -7.67
N ALA A 134 -2.98 -9.21 -7.30
CA ALA A 134 -2.70 -8.69 -5.97
C ALA A 134 -3.47 -7.38 -5.68
N GLY A 135 -3.56 -6.48 -6.67
CA GLY A 135 -4.36 -5.26 -6.58
C GLY A 135 -5.85 -5.54 -6.37
N LEU A 136 -6.43 -6.52 -7.09
CA LEU A 136 -7.83 -6.94 -6.91
C LEU A 136 -8.06 -7.52 -5.52
N MET A 137 -7.14 -8.36 -5.02
CA MET A 137 -7.22 -8.91 -3.66
C MET A 137 -7.19 -7.80 -2.60
N VAL A 138 -6.29 -6.82 -2.73
CA VAL A 138 -6.19 -5.69 -1.80
C VAL A 138 -7.44 -4.81 -1.85
N GLY A 139 -7.89 -4.41 -3.06
CA GLY A 139 -9.09 -3.61 -3.23
C GLY A 139 -10.35 -4.32 -2.72
N GLY A 140 -10.46 -5.61 -2.99
CA GLY A 140 -11.54 -6.47 -2.52
C GLY A 140 -11.55 -6.60 -1.00
N ALA A 141 -10.41 -6.91 -0.39
CA ALA A 141 -10.27 -7.02 1.07
C ALA A 141 -10.59 -5.70 1.79
N LEU A 142 -10.16 -4.56 1.22
CA LEU A 142 -10.42 -3.24 1.79
C LEU A 142 -11.90 -2.88 1.69
N THR A 143 -12.54 -3.18 0.56
CA THR A 143 -13.98 -2.99 0.36
C THR A 143 -14.79 -3.86 1.31
N TRP A 144 -14.46 -5.15 1.39
CA TRP A 144 -15.11 -6.12 2.27
C TRP A 144 -15.04 -5.66 3.73
N ARG A 145 -13.84 -5.36 4.24
CA ARG A 145 -13.68 -4.84 5.59
C ARG A 145 -14.38 -3.50 5.80
N GLY A 146 -14.41 -2.64 4.78
CA GLY A 146 -15.13 -1.36 4.83
C GLY A 146 -16.63 -1.56 5.04
N VAL A 147 -17.22 -2.53 4.34
CA VAL A 147 -18.64 -2.92 4.49
C VAL A 147 -18.89 -3.55 5.87
N THR A 148 -18.08 -4.53 6.30
CA THR A 148 -18.30 -5.22 7.58
C THR A 148 -18.17 -4.30 8.79
N HIS A 149 -17.27 -3.31 8.73
CA HIS A 149 -17.06 -2.33 9.81
C HIS A 149 -17.86 -1.02 9.63
N LYS A 150 -18.76 -0.93 8.65
CA LYS A 150 -19.53 0.29 8.30
C LYS A 150 -18.64 1.54 8.11
N ALA A 151 -17.41 1.34 7.61
CA ALA A 151 -16.43 2.38 7.38
C ALA A 151 -16.49 2.86 5.93
N MET A 152 -17.38 3.82 5.65
CA MET A 152 -17.63 4.35 4.29
C MET A 152 -16.37 4.81 3.56
N MET A 153 -15.43 5.43 4.28
CA MET A 153 -14.16 5.89 3.69
C MET A 153 -13.32 4.70 3.19
N MET A 154 -13.24 3.62 3.96
CA MET A 154 -12.45 2.44 3.61
C MET A 154 -13.07 1.68 2.44
N GLN A 155 -14.40 1.60 2.42
CA GLN A 155 -15.15 1.04 1.29
C GLN A 155 -14.91 1.84 0.00
N ARG A 156 -14.99 3.18 0.04
CA ARG A 156 -14.74 4.04 -1.13
C ARG A 156 -13.33 3.86 -1.67
N ILE A 157 -12.32 3.86 -0.80
CA ILE A 157 -10.93 3.64 -1.22
C ILE A 157 -10.77 2.26 -1.86
N GLY A 158 -11.36 1.21 -1.27
CA GLY A 158 -11.32 -0.14 -1.85
C GLY A 158 -11.95 -0.21 -3.24
N LEU A 159 -13.11 0.44 -3.43
CA LEU A 159 -13.77 0.53 -4.73
C LEU A 159 -12.95 1.32 -5.76
N ILE A 160 -12.28 2.40 -5.37
CA ILE A 160 -11.38 3.17 -6.25
C ILE A 160 -10.21 2.29 -6.70
N ILE A 161 -9.60 1.53 -5.78
CA ILE A 161 -8.52 0.60 -6.10
C ILE A 161 -9.02 -0.48 -7.08
N LEU A 162 -10.18 -1.09 -6.80
CA LEU A 162 -10.78 -2.08 -7.70
C LEU A 162 -11.04 -1.53 -9.09
N ALA A 163 -11.62 -0.33 -9.19
CA ALA A 163 -11.89 0.33 -10.47
C ALA A 163 -10.59 0.62 -11.23
N PHE A 164 -9.55 1.12 -10.55
CA PHE A 164 -8.25 1.41 -11.16
C PHE A 164 -7.55 0.14 -11.66
N VAL A 165 -7.55 -0.92 -10.86
CA VAL A 165 -6.95 -2.20 -11.24
C VAL A 165 -7.72 -2.84 -12.39
N ALA A 166 -9.07 -2.84 -12.35
CA ALA A 166 -9.88 -3.32 -13.45
C ALA A 166 -9.60 -2.56 -14.73
N LEU A 167 -9.55 -1.22 -14.68
CA LEU A 167 -9.19 -0.37 -15.81
C LEU A 167 -7.81 -0.74 -16.37
N LYS A 168 -6.80 -0.91 -15.50
CA LYS A 168 -5.46 -1.35 -15.91
C LYS A 168 -5.49 -2.70 -16.64
N VAL A 169 -6.17 -3.69 -16.08
CA VAL A 169 -6.29 -5.04 -16.68
C VAL A 169 -6.91 -4.94 -18.08
N PHE A 170 -7.97 -4.17 -18.24
CA PHE A 170 -8.61 -3.99 -19.54
C PHE A 170 -7.71 -3.26 -20.55
N LEU A 171 -6.98 -2.22 -20.12
CA LEU A 171 -6.14 -1.42 -21.02
C LEU A 171 -4.84 -2.11 -21.41
N TRP A 172 -4.19 -2.82 -20.49
CA TRP A 172 -2.86 -3.41 -20.71
C TRP A 172 -2.89 -4.91 -20.89
N ASP A 173 -3.60 -5.63 -20.03
CA ASP A 173 -3.55 -7.10 -20.05
C ASP A 173 -4.38 -7.64 -21.22
N VAL A 174 -5.52 -7.02 -21.55
CA VAL A 174 -6.38 -7.45 -22.67
C VAL A 174 -6.04 -6.77 -24.01
N SER A 175 -5.33 -5.64 -24.03
CA SER A 175 -4.87 -5.07 -25.32
C SER A 175 -3.82 -5.93 -26.02
N SER A 176 -3.19 -6.85 -25.28
CA SER A 176 -2.30 -7.88 -25.81
C SER A 176 -3.05 -9.06 -26.47
N LEU A 177 -4.38 -9.15 -26.32
CA LEU A 177 -5.22 -10.19 -26.91
C LEU A 177 -5.80 -9.74 -28.26
N ASP A 178 -5.88 -10.66 -29.22
CA ASP A 178 -6.39 -10.42 -30.58
C ASP A 178 -7.76 -9.73 -30.61
N GLY A 179 -8.05 -9.01 -31.71
CA GLY A 179 -9.12 -7.99 -31.82
C GLY A 179 -10.54 -8.37 -31.38
N PHE A 180 -10.88 -9.66 -31.32
CA PHE A 180 -12.13 -10.15 -30.75
C PHE A 180 -12.23 -9.93 -29.23
N TRP A 181 -11.17 -10.27 -28.49
CA TRP A 181 -11.11 -10.08 -27.04
C TRP A 181 -11.09 -8.61 -26.65
N ARG A 182 -10.48 -7.75 -27.49
CA ARG A 182 -10.51 -6.30 -27.32
C ARG A 182 -11.94 -5.73 -27.38
N ALA A 183 -12.78 -6.19 -28.31
CA ALA A 183 -14.17 -5.75 -28.42
C ALA A 183 -15.01 -6.18 -27.21
N ILE A 184 -14.83 -7.42 -26.72
CA ILE A 184 -15.49 -7.93 -25.51
C ILE A 184 -15.06 -7.15 -24.28
N SER A 185 -13.79 -6.75 -24.19
CA SER A 185 -13.30 -5.92 -23.08
C SER A 185 -13.88 -4.52 -23.05
N PHE A 186 -14.08 -3.88 -24.21
CA PHE A 186 -14.77 -2.59 -24.24
C PHE A 186 -16.23 -2.71 -23.78
N LEU A 187 -16.92 -3.78 -24.18
CA LEU A 187 -18.26 -4.10 -23.69
C LEU A 187 -18.27 -4.37 -22.18
N GLY A 188 -17.31 -5.16 -21.68
CA GLY A 188 -17.15 -5.46 -20.26
C GLY A 188 -16.87 -4.21 -19.43
N LEU A 189 -16.04 -3.29 -19.93
CA LEU A 189 -15.72 -2.02 -19.27
C LEU A 189 -16.97 -1.12 -19.22
N GLY A 190 -17.70 -1.01 -20.32
CA GLY A 190 -18.99 -0.30 -20.38
C GLY A 190 -20.00 -0.85 -19.38
N ALA A 191 -20.17 -2.18 -19.33
CA ALA A 191 -21.05 -2.83 -18.37
C ALA A 191 -20.59 -2.61 -16.91
N SER A 192 -19.28 -2.64 -16.65
CA SER A 192 -18.70 -2.41 -15.33
C SER A 192 -18.92 -0.97 -14.84
N LEU A 193 -18.79 0.02 -15.73
CA LEU A 193 -19.10 1.42 -15.45
C LEU A 193 -20.58 1.63 -15.11
N ILE A 194 -21.48 0.97 -15.86
CA ILE A 194 -22.92 1.00 -15.58
C ILE A 194 -23.21 0.36 -14.22
N ALA A 195 -22.61 -0.80 -13.91
CA ALA A 195 -22.78 -1.49 -12.64
C ALA A 195 -22.24 -0.68 -11.45
N LEU A 196 -21.07 -0.04 -11.60
CA LEU A 196 -20.50 0.86 -10.60
C LEU A 196 -21.40 2.08 -10.39
N GLY A 197 -21.89 2.71 -11.46
CA GLY A 197 -22.82 3.84 -11.37
C GLY A 197 -24.10 3.47 -10.62
N TRP A 198 -24.65 2.28 -10.90
CA TRP A 198 -25.82 1.75 -10.19
C TRP A 198 -25.51 1.47 -8.71
N LEU A 199 -24.37 0.84 -8.40
CA LEU A 199 -23.96 0.54 -7.03
C LEU A 199 -23.76 1.82 -6.21
N PHE A 200 -23.14 2.85 -6.80
CA PHE A 200 -22.97 4.16 -6.15
C PHE A 200 -24.32 4.82 -5.86
N GLN A 201 -25.28 4.78 -6.79
CA GLN A 201 -26.63 5.30 -6.55
C GLN A 201 -27.35 4.54 -5.43
N LYS A 202 -27.23 3.20 -5.39
CA LYS A 202 -27.83 2.36 -4.36
C LYS A 202 -27.28 2.66 -2.97
N LEU A 203 -25.96 2.82 -2.85
CA LEU A 203 -25.27 3.13 -1.59
C LEU A 203 -25.55 4.55 -1.09
N HIS A 204 -25.86 5.51 -1.98
CA HIS A 204 -26.19 6.89 -1.59
C HIS A 204 -27.66 7.08 -1.17
N ARG A 205 -28.54 6.10 -1.47
CA ARG A 205 -29.96 6.12 -1.13
C ARG A 205 -30.29 5.41 0.19
N SER A 206 -29.30 4.79 0.85
CA SER A 206 -29.39 4.18 2.17
C SER A 206 -28.73 5.04 3.23
#